data_AF-A0A9P7F9H7-F1
#
_entry.id   AF-A0A9P7F9H7-F1
#
_cell.length_a   1.000
_cell.length_b   1.000
_cell.length_c   1.000
_cell.angle_alpha   90.00
_cell.angle_beta   90.00
_cell.angle_gamma   90.00
#
_symmetry.space_group_name_H-M   'P 1'
#
loop_
_entity.id
_entity.type
_entity.pdbx_description
1 polymer ?
#
loop_
_entity_poly.entity_id
_entity_poly.type
_entity_poly.pdbx_seq_one_letter_code
_entity_poly.pdbx_strand_id
1 'polypeptide(L)'
;NGLHFRATSATAEQLESAFMHQLTEKMQRMAPNLWHLFFALLNSTLQQWRAMGRNVKVGDEEMDIYVEEERDLGEFGGDDIGGMVYEDDVDEEADGKCQCHAAERNAALLITRTIVMISICLQTSNAQCNLLQGWLGFFMRSVCVPEKVVEVFAHAGSSISLTSIHNAVLSISKEISSKIKCEVRTLQAGFAYNNFDIQFKATQPMLEHQGSFVSATSATVIPLYGINNNNADALQSSVQLWDRDSHNPSPSVLPVMMEWKSFLQLHKNDAYSRQTHPNKLSPCQEAFSWHVRAILVNQVEGFKHFTKELNEPDTVKRIPLHKTTQIPCQAMDIKQSTPDGNIEVLNSLFRQGGISDPCESEFDVEHDVDMLEHIILIHGNLLTKE
;
A
#
# COMPACT_ATOMS: atom_id res chain seq x y z
N ASN A 1 5.81 -12.96 28.03
CA ASN A 1 6.71 -13.07 26.86
C ASN A 1 6.01 -12.62 25.57
N GLY A 2 5.55 -11.37 25.45
CA GLY A 2 4.72 -10.99 24.30
C GLY A 2 4.80 -9.55 23.80
N LEU A 3 5.45 -8.63 24.50
CA LEU A 3 5.53 -7.22 24.11
C LEU A 3 6.99 -6.77 23.97
N HIS A 4 7.83 -7.70 23.51
CA HIS A 4 9.24 -7.45 23.29
C HIS A 4 9.50 -7.18 21.82
N PHE A 5 10.06 -6.01 21.54
CA PHE A 5 10.57 -5.63 20.23
C PHE A 5 12.07 -5.92 20.17
N ARG A 6 12.43 -6.92 19.37
CA ARG A 6 13.82 -7.32 19.14
C ARG A 6 14.30 -6.71 17.84
N ALA A 7 15.04 -5.61 17.94
CA ALA A 7 15.56 -4.88 16.79
C ALA A 7 16.31 -5.77 15.77
N THR A 8 17.16 -6.69 16.23
CA THR A 8 17.95 -7.55 15.33
C THR A 8 17.15 -8.62 14.60
N SER A 9 15.87 -8.78 14.94
CA SER A 9 14.95 -9.71 14.27
C SER A 9 13.61 -9.04 14.00
N ALA A 10 13.63 -7.72 13.82
CA ALA A 10 12.45 -6.96 13.46
C ALA A 10 12.01 -7.36 12.06
N THR A 11 10.70 -7.54 11.88
CA THR A 11 10.13 -7.89 10.57
C THR A 11 9.20 -6.80 10.04
N ALA A 12 9.03 -6.75 8.71
CA ALA A 12 8.10 -5.80 8.08
C ALA A 12 6.66 -6.01 8.58
N GLU A 13 6.23 -7.26 8.76
CA GLU A 13 4.90 -7.62 9.27
C GLU A 13 4.63 -7.09 10.69
N GLN A 14 5.67 -6.97 11.54
CA GLN A 14 5.53 -6.39 12.88
C GLN A 14 5.24 -4.88 12.85
N LEU A 15 5.56 -4.21 11.74
CA LEU A 15 5.32 -2.78 11.51
C LEU A 15 4.05 -2.53 10.68
N GLU A 16 3.76 -3.36 9.69
CA GLU A 16 2.60 -3.20 8.82
C GLU A 16 1.29 -3.66 9.47
N SER A 17 1.37 -4.64 10.37
CA SER A 17 0.16 -5.12 11.02
C SER A 17 -0.44 -4.06 11.94
N ALA A 18 -1.78 -4.07 12.03
CA ALA A 18 -2.66 -3.31 12.92
C ALA A 18 -2.16 -3.23 14.36
N PHE A 19 -1.10 -2.45 14.58
CA PHE A 19 -0.27 -2.52 15.78
C PHE A 19 -1.10 -2.25 17.03
N MET A 20 -1.95 -1.23 16.93
CA MET A 20 -2.85 -0.80 17.97
C MET A 20 -3.93 -1.84 18.25
N HIS A 21 -4.47 -2.48 17.21
CA HIS A 21 -5.46 -3.54 17.36
C HIS A 21 -4.86 -4.78 18.06
N GLN A 22 -3.71 -5.26 17.57
CA GLN A 22 -3.03 -6.41 18.16
C GLN A 22 -2.60 -6.13 19.60
N LEU A 23 -2.12 -4.92 19.89
CA LEU A 23 -1.81 -4.49 21.26
C LEU A 23 -3.06 -4.49 22.14
N THR A 24 -4.17 -3.94 21.64
CA THR A 24 -5.46 -3.92 22.34
C THR A 24 -5.89 -5.33 22.72
N GLU A 25 -6.02 -6.23 21.74
CA GLU A 25 -6.43 -7.60 21.98
C GLU A 25 -5.50 -8.31 22.97
N LYS A 26 -4.19 -8.11 22.82
CA LYS A 26 -3.19 -8.78 23.65
C LYS A 26 -3.20 -8.25 25.07
N MET A 27 -3.29 -6.93 25.27
CA MET A 27 -3.36 -6.31 26.59
C MET A 27 -4.67 -6.67 27.31
N GLN A 28 -5.80 -6.64 26.60
CA GLN A 28 -7.10 -7.04 27.14
C GLN A 28 -7.09 -8.53 27.54
N ARG A 29 -6.49 -9.40 26.73
CA ARG A 29 -6.38 -10.84 27.03
C ARG A 29 -5.40 -11.14 28.17
N MET A 30 -4.26 -10.46 28.23
CA MET A 30 -3.20 -10.76 29.21
C MET A 30 -3.43 -10.10 30.56
N ALA A 31 -4.06 -8.92 30.60
CA ALA A 31 -4.26 -8.14 31.81
C ALA A 31 -5.63 -7.42 31.81
N PRO A 32 -6.75 -8.16 31.77
CA PRO A 32 -8.08 -7.58 31.62
C PRO A 32 -8.42 -6.58 32.73
N ASN A 33 -8.03 -6.87 33.98
CA ASN A 33 -8.29 -5.96 35.10
C ASN A 33 -7.53 -4.63 34.98
N LEU A 34 -6.29 -4.67 34.49
CA LEU A 34 -5.48 -3.47 34.27
C LEU A 34 -6.03 -2.65 33.10
N TRP A 35 -6.46 -3.34 32.04
CA TRP A 35 -7.16 -2.74 30.91
C TRP A 35 -8.43 -2.00 31.37
N HIS A 36 -9.32 -2.69 32.08
CA HIS A 36 -10.56 -2.09 32.59
C HIS A 36 -10.29 -0.92 33.54
N LEU A 37 -9.28 -1.01 34.40
CA LEU A 37 -8.91 0.08 35.31
C LEU A 37 -8.52 1.34 34.54
N PHE A 38 -7.55 1.25 33.62
CA PHE A 38 -7.11 2.42 32.86
C PHE A 38 -8.18 2.94 31.91
N PHE A 39 -8.91 2.04 31.26
CA PHE A 39 -10.01 2.41 30.39
C PHE A 39 -11.09 3.19 31.16
N ALA A 40 -11.49 2.71 32.34
CA ALA A 40 -12.47 3.39 33.19
C ALA A 40 -11.95 4.76 33.68
N LEU A 41 -10.70 4.84 34.12
CA LEU A 41 -10.08 6.09 34.57
C LEU A 41 -10.06 7.13 33.43
N LEU A 42 -9.65 6.73 32.23
CA LEU A 42 -9.57 7.64 31.08
C LEU A 42 -10.95 8.02 30.52
N ASN A 43 -11.93 7.10 30.59
CA ASN A 43 -13.31 7.37 30.15
C ASN A 43 -14.06 8.30 31.12
N SER A 44 -13.77 8.22 32.42
CA SER A 44 -14.40 9.07 33.43
C SER A 44 -14.20 10.57 33.17
N THR A 45 -13.02 10.93 32.64
CA THR A 45 -12.75 12.30 32.20
C THR A 45 -13.66 12.66 31.04
N LEU A 46 -13.73 11.84 29.99
CA LEU A 46 -14.53 12.12 28.79
C LEU A 46 -16.03 12.31 29.07
N GLN A 47 -16.60 11.53 30.00
CA GLN A 47 -17.99 11.70 30.44
C GLN A 47 -18.22 13.01 31.20
N GLN A 48 -17.26 13.48 32.01
CA GLN A 48 -17.37 14.77 32.69
C GLN A 48 -17.44 15.94 31.70
N TRP A 49 -16.69 15.88 30.59
CA TRP A 49 -16.75 16.91 29.54
C TRP A 49 -18.07 16.89 28.77
N ARG A 50 -18.66 15.71 28.50
CA ARG A 50 -20.00 15.61 27.89
C ARG A 50 -21.11 16.07 28.83
N ALA A 51 -21.00 15.77 30.12
CA ALA A 51 -21.98 16.19 31.12
C ALA A 51 -22.01 17.72 31.33
N MET A 52 -20.90 18.43 31.10
CA MET A 52 -20.89 19.91 31.05
C MET A 52 -21.43 20.48 29.73
N GLY A 53 -21.53 19.66 28.67
CA GLY A 53 -21.90 20.11 27.31
C GLY A 53 -23.37 19.96 26.91
N ARG A 54 -24.11 18.93 27.38
CA ARG A 54 -25.57 18.78 27.13
C ARG A 54 -26.10 17.53 27.84
N ASN A 55 -27.25 17.66 28.50
CA ASN A 55 -28.06 16.55 29.01
C ASN A 55 -28.61 15.71 27.84
N VAL A 56 -27.90 14.67 27.42
CA VAL A 56 -28.43 13.64 26.51
C VAL A 56 -28.26 12.28 27.16
N LYS A 57 -29.38 11.57 27.33
CA LYS A 57 -29.43 10.20 27.84
C LYS A 57 -28.93 9.26 26.75
N VAL A 58 -27.86 8.52 27.01
CA VAL A 58 -27.32 7.48 26.11
C VAL A 58 -27.54 6.14 26.79
N GLY A 59 -28.21 5.23 26.08
CA GLY A 59 -28.40 3.84 26.49
C GLY A 59 -27.13 3.01 26.24
N ASP A 60 -26.97 1.95 27.03
CA ASP A 60 -25.88 0.99 26.92
C ASP A 60 -26.01 0.18 25.62
N GLU A 61 -25.30 0.58 24.57
CA GLU A 61 -25.03 -0.26 23.40
C GLU A 61 -23.56 -0.70 23.41
N GLU A 62 -23.35 -2.00 23.21
CA GLU A 62 -22.03 -2.61 23.05
C GLU A 62 -21.32 -1.98 21.85
N MET A 63 -20.15 -1.41 22.11
CA MET A 63 -19.33 -0.74 21.11
C MET A 63 -18.71 -1.79 20.18
N ASP A 64 -19.24 -1.90 18.96
CA ASP A 64 -18.70 -2.76 17.92
C ASP A 64 -17.23 -2.39 17.64
N ILE A 65 -16.36 -3.39 17.72
CA ILE A 65 -14.92 -3.22 17.63
C ILE A 65 -14.56 -2.94 16.17
N TYR A 66 -13.99 -1.74 15.96
CA TYR A 66 -13.36 -1.18 14.76
C TYR A 66 -13.12 -2.14 13.59
N VAL A 67 -13.77 -1.86 12.46
CA VAL A 67 -13.26 -2.22 11.13
C VAL A 67 -12.27 -1.13 10.72
N GLU A 68 -11.01 -1.53 10.46
CA GLU A 68 -9.94 -0.64 9.97
C GLU A 68 -10.24 -0.13 8.56
N GLU A 69 -11.06 0.91 8.45
CA GLU A 69 -10.86 1.90 7.39
C GLU A 69 -9.90 2.95 7.95
N GLU A 70 -8.72 3.10 7.33
CA GLU A 70 -7.82 4.23 7.56
C GLU A 70 -8.56 5.53 7.22
N ARG A 71 -9.20 6.13 8.23
CA ARG A 71 -9.86 7.42 8.10
C ARG A 71 -8.90 8.50 8.58
N ASP A 72 -8.72 9.50 7.73
CA ASP A 72 -7.97 10.72 8.02
C ASP A 72 -8.38 11.27 9.39
N LEU A 73 -7.45 11.27 10.35
CA LEU A 73 -7.71 11.69 11.74
C LEU A 73 -7.96 13.21 11.87
N GLY A 74 -8.02 13.92 10.74
CA GLY A 74 -8.12 15.35 10.66
C GLY A 74 -6.83 16.02 11.11
N GLU A 75 -6.56 17.19 10.55
CA GLU A 75 -5.46 18.05 10.97
C GLU A 75 -5.53 18.27 12.50
N PHE A 76 -4.45 17.95 13.21
CA PHE A 76 -4.30 18.27 14.63
C PHE A 76 -4.09 19.78 14.78
N GLY A 77 -5.16 20.55 14.61
CA GLY A 77 -5.17 22.01 14.70
C GLY A 77 -6.57 22.48 15.05
N GLY A 78 -6.87 22.55 16.35
CA GLY A 78 -8.10 23.15 16.83
C GLY A 78 -8.04 24.67 16.72
N ASP A 79 -8.27 25.20 15.52
CA ASP A 79 -8.55 26.62 15.30
C ASP A 79 -9.97 26.78 14.74
N ASP A 80 -10.96 26.32 15.52
CA ASP A 80 -12.35 26.71 15.34
C ASP A 80 -12.57 28.04 16.09
N ILE A 81 -11.85 29.08 15.66
CA ILE A 81 -12.04 30.45 16.13
C ILE A 81 -12.58 31.26 14.95
N GLY A 82 -13.91 31.33 14.88
CA GLY A 82 -14.61 32.54 14.44
C GLY A 82 -14.71 32.77 12.93
N GLY A 83 -15.39 31.88 12.21
CA GLY A 83 -15.95 32.16 10.88
C GLY A 83 -17.45 32.42 10.96
N MET A 84 -17.85 33.61 11.41
CA MET A 84 -19.24 34.08 11.36
C MET A 84 -19.62 34.31 9.89
N VAL A 85 -20.33 33.37 9.24
CA VAL A 85 -20.94 33.59 7.93
C VAL A 85 -22.39 33.10 7.97
N TYR A 86 -23.23 33.91 7.35
CA TYR A 86 -24.66 34.07 7.54
C TYR A 86 -25.51 32.88 7.08
N GLU A 87 -26.70 32.83 7.69
CA GLU A 87 -27.89 32.02 7.42
C GLU A 87 -28.14 31.78 5.91
N ASP A 88 -28.30 30.52 5.50
CA ASP A 88 -29.52 30.05 4.83
C ASP A 88 -29.50 28.52 4.64
N ASP A 89 -30.65 27.90 4.94
CA ASP A 89 -31.10 26.52 4.70
C ASP A 89 -30.29 25.36 5.33
N VAL A 90 -30.68 25.04 6.58
CA VAL A 90 -30.15 23.94 7.41
C VAL A 90 -30.67 22.58 6.93
N ASP A 91 -29.80 21.83 6.27
CA ASP A 91 -29.90 20.37 6.19
C ASP A 91 -29.64 19.77 7.60
N GLU A 92 -30.70 19.43 8.33
CA GLU A 92 -30.61 18.74 9.64
C GLU A 92 -29.85 17.39 9.58
N GLU A 93 -29.61 16.83 8.40
CA GLU A 93 -28.81 15.61 8.21
C GLU A 93 -27.29 15.80 8.37
N ALA A 94 -26.78 17.03 8.27
CA ALA A 94 -25.34 17.30 8.37
C ALA A 94 -24.82 17.26 9.83
N ASP A 95 -25.65 17.66 10.81
CA ASP A 95 -25.24 17.72 12.23
C ASP A 95 -25.08 16.30 12.85
N GLY A 96 -25.89 15.34 12.41
CA GLY A 96 -25.80 13.94 12.87
C GLY A 96 -24.49 13.24 12.47
N LYS A 97 -24.01 13.45 11.24
CA LYS A 97 -22.77 12.82 10.74
C LYS A 97 -21.53 13.32 11.49
N CYS A 98 -21.48 14.62 11.80
CA CYS A 98 -20.37 15.23 12.53
C CYS A 98 -20.24 14.65 13.95
N GLN A 99 -21.36 14.47 14.65
CA GLN A 99 -21.37 13.92 16.00
C GLN A 99 -20.94 12.45 16.05
N CYS A 100 -21.36 11.64 15.08
CA CYS A 100 -20.92 10.25 14.95
C CYS A 100 -19.39 10.15 14.77
N HIS A 101 -18.81 10.94 13.86
CA HIS A 101 -17.35 10.94 13.66
C HIS A 101 -16.57 11.41 14.89
N ALA A 102 -17.07 12.42 15.60
CA ALA A 102 -16.46 12.87 16.85
C ALA A 102 -16.50 11.79 17.94
N ALA A 103 -17.58 11.00 18.01
CA ALA A 103 -17.69 9.89 18.95
C ALA A 103 -16.69 8.76 18.61
N GLU A 104 -16.60 8.37 17.33
CA GLU A 104 -15.65 7.37 16.83
C GLU A 104 -14.19 7.77 17.12
N ARG A 105 -13.82 9.04 16.84
CA ARG A 105 -12.49 9.59 17.11
C ARG A 105 -12.15 9.55 18.60
N ASN A 106 -13.10 9.94 19.46
CA ASN A 106 -12.90 9.94 20.90
C ASN A 106 -12.70 8.53 21.46
N ALA A 107 -13.42 7.55 20.94
CA ALA A 107 -13.22 6.14 21.31
C ALA A 107 -11.81 5.64 20.88
N ALA A 108 -11.33 6.03 19.69
CA ALA A 108 -10.01 5.63 19.22
C ALA A 108 -8.89 6.26 20.07
N LEU A 109 -9.06 7.53 20.45
CA LEU A 109 -8.15 8.22 21.37
C LEU A 109 -8.13 7.58 22.76
N LEU A 110 -9.29 7.14 23.26
CA LEU A 110 -9.39 6.46 24.55
C LEU A 110 -8.62 5.14 24.55
N ILE A 111 -8.77 4.33 23.50
CA ILE A 111 -8.02 3.09 23.30
C ILE A 111 -6.53 3.38 23.24
N THR A 112 -6.12 4.35 22.41
CA THR A 112 -4.71 4.74 22.26
C THR A 112 -4.09 5.16 23.59
N ARG A 113 -4.76 6.03 24.35
CA ARG A 113 -4.29 6.45 25.68
C ARG A 113 -4.18 5.29 26.66
N THR A 114 -5.14 4.36 26.63
CA THR A 114 -5.14 3.16 27.48
C THR A 114 -3.92 2.29 27.18
N ILE A 115 -3.65 2.01 25.89
CA ILE A 115 -2.48 1.26 25.44
C ILE A 115 -1.18 1.93 25.88
N VAL A 116 -1.07 3.25 25.72
CA VAL A 116 0.13 4.01 26.11
C VAL A 116 0.37 3.90 27.62
N MET A 117 -0.65 4.11 28.46
CA MET A 117 -0.51 4.03 29.90
C MET A 117 -0.11 2.63 30.37
N ILE A 118 -0.75 1.59 29.83
CA ILE A 118 -0.40 0.20 30.13
C ILE A 118 1.03 -0.10 29.68
N SER A 119 1.44 0.36 28.49
CA SER A 119 2.79 0.17 27.98
C SER A 119 3.85 0.81 28.89
N ILE A 120 3.60 2.03 29.39
CA ILE A 120 4.47 2.70 30.35
C ILE A 120 4.59 1.87 31.63
N CYS A 121 3.48 1.40 32.21
CA CYS A 121 3.51 0.55 33.41
C CYS A 121 4.22 -0.79 33.19
N LEU A 122 4.05 -1.39 32.01
CA LEU A 122 4.72 -2.66 31.67
C LEU A 122 6.22 -2.47 31.51
N GLN A 123 6.63 -1.36 30.92
CA GLN A 123 8.03 -1.05 30.69
C GLN A 123 8.78 -0.72 31.98
N THR A 124 8.16 -0.01 32.92
CA THR A 124 8.75 0.22 34.26
C THR A 124 8.91 -1.07 35.05
N SER A 125 8.07 -2.06 34.80
CA SER A 125 8.12 -3.37 35.48
C SER A 125 9.08 -4.35 34.81
N ASN A 126 9.26 -4.27 33.49
CA ASN A 126 10.11 -5.18 32.72
C ASN A 126 10.76 -4.45 31.54
N ALA A 127 12.09 -4.35 31.56
CA ALA A 127 12.87 -3.75 30.48
C ALA A 127 12.72 -4.47 29.12
N GLN A 128 12.22 -5.70 29.10
CA GLN A 128 11.91 -6.43 27.86
C GLN A 128 10.59 -5.98 27.21
N CYS A 129 9.72 -5.23 27.91
CA CYS A 129 8.46 -4.72 27.37
C CYS A 129 8.67 -3.38 26.63
N ASN A 130 9.46 -3.40 25.56
CA ASN A 130 9.90 -2.21 24.82
C ASN A 130 9.18 -2.00 23.49
N LEU A 131 8.05 -2.67 23.26
CA LEU A 131 7.36 -2.63 21.96
C LEU A 131 6.85 -1.23 21.58
N LEU A 132 6.21 -0.50 22.50
CA LEU A 132 5.79 0.88 22.24
C LEU A 132 6.99 1.80 22.00
N GLN A 133 8.07 1.64 22.77
CA GLN A 133 9.30 2.41 22.58
C GLN A 133 9.95 2.13 21.21
N GLY A 134 9.90 0.88 20.76
CA GLY A 134 10.36 0.46 19.45
C GLY A 134 9.63 1.22 18.36
N TRP A 135 8.29 1.18 18.41
CA TRP A 135 7.41 1.90 17.50
C TRP A 135 7.62 3.41 17.52
N LEU A 136 7.71 4.00 18.71
CA LEU A 136 7.95 5.44 18.83
C LEU A 136 9.33 5.82 18.25
N GLY A 137 10.35 4.98 18.46
CA GLY A 137 11.66 5.17 17.85
C GLY A 137 11.62 5.11 16.33
N PHE A 138 10.89 4.15 15.75
CA PHE A 138 10.66 4.08 14.30
C PHE A 138 9.94 5.30 13.76
N PHE A 139 8.87 5.72 14.42
CA PHE A 139 8.10 6.90 14.04
C PHE A 139 8.95 8.17 14.09
N MET A 140 9.73 8.38 15.17
CA MET A 140 10.66 9.51 15.23
C MET A 140 11.67 9.49 14.09
N ARG A 141 12.15 8.30 13.71
CA ARG A 141 13.09 8.18 12.59
C ARG A 141 12.42 8.45 11.24
N SER A 142 11.18 8.02 11.03
CA SER A 142 10.46 8.24 9.78
C SER A 142 10.09 9.72 9.57
N VAL A 143 9.85 10.47 10.66
CA VAL A 143 9.62 11.92 10.60
C VAL A 143 10.91 12.75 10.72
N CYS A 144 12.07 12.13 10.46
CA CYS A 144 13.39 12.78 10.42
C CYS A 144 13.74 13.58 11.70
N VAL A 145 13.32 13.10 12.87
CA VAL A 145 13.66 13.73 14.15
C VAL A 145 15.19 13.73 14.35
N PRO A 146 15.81 14.86 14.74
CA PRO A 146 17.25 14.93 14.96
C PRO A 146 17.72 13.86 15.95
N GLU A 147 18.87 13.25 15.68
CA GLU A 147 19.40 12.14 16.48
C GLU A 147 19.52 12.49 17.96
N LYS A 148 19.85 13.75 18.29
CA LYS A 148 19.91 14.23 19.68
C LYS A 148 18.58 14.21 20.39
N VAL A 149 17.48 14.50 19.69
CA VAL A 149 16.14 14.40 20.25
C VAL A 149 15.78 12.93 20.48
N VAL A 150 16.08 12.06 19.51
CA VAL A 150 15.88 10.61 19.66
C VAL A 150 16.67 10.05 20.85
N GLU A 151 17.93 10.45 21.02
CA GLU A 151 18.77 10.09 22.17
C GLU A 151 18.15 10.55 23.49
N VAL A 152 17.63 11.78 23.57
CA VAL A 152 16.95 12.29 24.77
C VAL A 152 15.71 11.46 25.10
N PHE A 153 14.88 11.12 24.11
CA PHE A 153 13.72 10.25 24.33
C PHE A 153 14.11 8.82 24.70
N ALA A 154 15.22 8.31 24.16
CA ALA A 154 15.75 7.02 24.55
C ALA A 154 16.22 7.01 26.02
N HIS A 155 16.92 8.07 26.44
CA HIS A 155 17.34 8.24 27.84
C HIS A 155 16.16 8.48 28.79
N ALA A 156 15.10 9.15 28.34
CA ALA A 156 13.86 9.30 29.10
C ALA A 156 13.06 7.98 29.24
N GLY A 157 13.45 6.94 28.52
CA GLY A 157 12.73 5.67 28.49
C GLY A 157 11.47 5.70 27.63
N SER A 158 11.27 6.69 26.76
CA SER A 158 10.12 6.73 25.86
C SER A 158 10.41 6.10 24.49
N SER A 159 11.67 5.99 24.11
CA SER A 159 12.12 5.41 22.83
C SER A 159 13.21 4.36 23.04
N ILE A 160 13.46 3.55 22.02
CA ILE A 160 14.66 2.71 21.95
C ILE A 160 15.88 3.54 21.51
N SER A 161 17.08 3.02 21.74
CA SER A 161 18.32 3.67 21.32
C SER A 161 18.39 3.84 19.80
N LEU A 162 19.11 4.86 19.32
CA LEU A 162 19.34 5.09 17.90
C LEU A 162 19.96 3.86 17.22
N THR A 163 20.94 3.20 17.87
CA THR A 163 21.55 1.96 17.38
C THR A 163 20.52 0.84 17.23
N SER A 164 19.58 0.72 18.18
CA SER A 164 18.48 -0.25 18.08
C SER A 164 17.57 0.04 16.90
N ILE A 165 17.26 1.31 16.62
CA ILE A 165 16.46 1.71 15.45
C ILE A 165 17.20 1.31 14.16
N HIS A 166 18.48 1.64 14.04
CA HIS A 166 19.28 1.26 12.87
C HIS A 166 19.35 -0.26 12.67
N ASN A 167 19.60 -1.03 13.73
CA ASN A 167 19.61 -2.50 13.65
C ASN A 167 18.26 -3.05 13.18
N ALA A 168 17.17 -2.45 13.60
CA ALA A 168 15.83 -2.85 13.18
C ALA A 168 15.57 -2.52 11.71
N VAL A 169 15.92 -1.32 11.24
CA VAL A 169 15.85 -0.95 9.82
C VAL A 169 16.70 -1.89 8.96
N LEU A 170 17.92 -2.23 9.41
CA LEU A 170 18.78 -3.19 8.71
C LEU A 170 18.18 -4.60 8.68
N SER A 171 17.58 -5.06 9.79
CA SER A 171 16.90 -6.35 9.86
C SER A 171 15.74 -6.43 8.87
N ILE A 172 14.88 -5.41 8.84
CA ILE A 172 13.73 -5.32 7.93
C ILE A 172 14.20 -5.23 6.48
N SER A 173 15.21 -4.39 6.20
CA SER A 173 15.79 -4.27 4.86
C SER A 173 16.35 -5.61 4.36
N LYS A 174 17.04 -6.36 5.23
CA LYS A 174 17.54 -7.70 4.92
C LYS A 174 16.41 -8.70 4.67
N GLU A 175 15.36 -8.68 5.48
CA GLU A 175 14.18 -9.54 5.30
C GLU A 175 13.50 -9.25 3.96
N ILE A 176 13.22 -7.98 3.65
CA ILE A 176 12.60 -7.57 2.39
C ILE A 176 13.49 -7.95 1.22
N SER A 177 14.80 -7.71 1.28
CA SER A 177 15.75 -8.14 0.24
C SER A 177 15.71 -9.66 0.04
N SER A 178 15.63 -10.45 1.11
CA SER A 178 15.48 -11.90 1.01
C SER A 178 14.13 -12.31 0.39
N LYS A 179 13.03 -11.60 0.71
CA LYS A 179 11.70 -11.83 0.11
C LYS A 179 11.71 -11.50 -1.39
N ILE A 180 12.29 -10.36 -1.79
CA ILE A 180 12.47 -9.98 -3.20
C ILE A 180 13.24 -11.07 -3.94
N LYS A 181 14.40 -11.50 -3.42
CA LYS A 181 15.21 -12.55 -4.06
C LYS A 181 14.47 -13.86 -4.16
N CYS A 182 13.80 -14.28 -3.09
CA CYS A 182 13.03 -15.51 -3.07
C CYS A 182 11.95 -15.51 -4.15
N GLU A 183 11.24 -14.38 -4.30
CA GLU A 183 10.14 -14.24 -5.25
C GLU A 183 10.64 -14.11 -6.69
N VAL A 184 11.59 -13.21 -6.95
CA VAL A 184 12.08 -12.93 -8.32
C VAL A 184 12.84 -14.13 -8.89
N ARG A 185 13.60 -14.86 -8.09
CA ARG A 185 14.32 -16.07 -8.54
C ARG A 185 13.41 -17.19 -9.02
N THR A 186 12.11 -17.14 -8.71
CA THR A 186 11.14 -18.06 -9.33
C THR A 186 10.92 -17.77 -10.81
N LEU A 187 11.30 -16.58 -11.28
CA LEU A 187 10.99 -16.03 -12.60
C LEU A 187 9.48 -15.98 -12.89
N GLN A 188 8.65 -16.02 -11.84
CA GLN A 188 7.18 -15.96 -11.91
C GLN A 188 6.66 -14.61 -11.36
N ALA A 189 7.51 -13.60 -11.30
CA ALA A 189 7.15 -12.26 -10.83
C ALA A 189 7.52 -11.21 -11.87
N GLY A 190 6.70 -10.18 -11.97
CA GLY A 190 6.99 -8.99 -12.75
C GLY A 190 7.53 -7.86 -11.87
N PHE A 191 8.20 -6.90 -12.49
CA PHE A 191 8.57 -5.64 -11.85
C PHE A 191 7.61 -4.55 -12.25
N ALA A 192 7.24 -3.68 -11.32
CA ALA A 192 6.60 -2.41 -11.60
C ALA A 192 7.41 -1.28 -11.00
N TYR A 193 7.73 -0.25 -11.77
CA TYR A 193 8.54 0.88 -11.30
C TYR A 193 8.08 2.22 -11.88
N ASN A 194 8.30 3.28 -11.11
CA ASN A 194 7.96 4.64 -11.50
C ASN A 194 8.86 5.65 -10.78
N ASN A 195 8.99 6.84 -11.35
CA ASN A 195 9.64 7.97 -10.70
C ASN A 195 8.81 8.49 -9.53
N PHE A 196 9.51 8.98 -8.51
CA PHE A 196 8.95 9.87 -7.51
C PHE A 196 9.92 11.02 -7.25
N ASP A 197 9.35 12.20 -7.07
CA ASP A 197 10.12 13.42 -6.86
C ASP A 197 9.82 13.96 -5.46
N ILE A 198 10.88 14.13 -4.66
CA ILE A 198 10.78 14.72 -3.33
C ILE A 198 11.33 16.13 -3.39
N GLN A 199 10.45 17.10 -3.17
CA GLN A 199 10.83 18.50 -3.01
C GLN A 199 11.09 18.79 -1.53
N PHE A 200 12.36 18.95 -1.17
CA PHE A 200 12.76 19.41 0.16
C PHE A 200 12.70 20.94 0.20
N LYS A 201 11.60 21.46 0.70
CA LYS A 201 11.43 22.92 0.89
C LYS A 201 12.36 23.39 2.02
N ALA A 202 13.24 24.34 1.72
CA ALA A 202 13.98 25.06 2.75
C ALA A 202 13.00 25.94 3.55
N THR A 203 13.03 25.85 4.89
CA THR A 203 12.16 26.65 5.77
C THR A 203 12.37 28.15 5.56
N GLN A 204 13.59 28.56 5.17
CA GLN A 204 13.92 29.90 4.73
C GLN A 204 14.80 29.77 3.47
N PRO A 205 14.26 30.00 2.26
CA PRO A 205 15.07 30.01 1.05
C PRO A 205 16.03 31.20 1.11
N MET A 206 17.29 30.93 1.41
CA MET A 206 18.36 31.92 1.28
C MET A 206 18.87 31.90 -0.17
N LEU A 207 19.44 33.00 -0.65
CA LEU A 207 20.00 33.11 -2.01
C LEU A 207 20.97 31.95 -2.33
N GLU A 208 21.67 31.44 -1.32
CA GLU A 208 22.64 30.34 -1.42
C GLU A 208 22.03 28.94 -1.19
N HIS A 209 20.84 28.84 -0.59
CA HIS A 209 20.20 27.58 -0.20
C HIS A 209 18.77 27.54 -0.75
N GLN A 210 18.65 27.39 -2.07
CA GLN A 210 17.40 27.01 -2.70
C GLN A 210 17.08 25.55 -2.34
N GLY A 211 15.81 25.23 -2.09
CA GLY A 211 15.40 23.88 -1.69
C GLY A 211 15.94 22.80 -2.63
N SER A 212 16.25 21.62 -2.11
CA SER A 212 16.74 20.51 -2.93
C SER A 212 15.58 19.73 -3.54
N PHE A 213 15.79 19.25 -4.76
CA PHE A 213 14.88 18.37 -5.46
C PHE A 213 15.60 17.04 -5.66
N VAL A 214 15.05 15.97 -5.12
CA VAL A 214 15.58 14.62 -5.31
C VAL A 214 14.60 13.87 -6.21
N SER A 215 15.10 13.44 -7.36
CA SER A 215 14.36 12.62 -8.32
C SER A 215 14.87 11.20 -8.22
N ALA A 216 14.03 10.28 -7.79
CA ALA A 216 14.39 8.90 -7.53
C ALA A 216 13.35 7.95 -8.14
N THR A 217 13.70 6.67 -8.23
CA THR A 217 12.82 5.63 -8.77
C THR A 217 12.40 4.69 -7.65
N SER A 218 11.09 4.46 -7.54
CA SER A 218 10.51 3.44 -6.66
C SER A 218 10.07 2.26 -7.52
N ALA A 219 10.13 1.06 -6.95
CA ALA A 219 9.73 -0.15 -7.63
C ALA A 219 9.11 -1.16 -6.66
N THR A 220 8.39 -2.12 -7.22
CA THR A 220 7.76 -3.23 -6.51
C THR A 220 7.79 -4.48 -7.37
N VAL A 221 7.93 -5.63 -6.73
CA VAL A 221 7.77 -6.94 -7.34
C VAL A 221 6.32 -7.37 -7.21
N ILE A 222 5.75 -7.85 -8.31
CA ILE A 222 4.37 -8.33 -8.40
C ILE A 222 4.40 -9.80 -8.81
N PRO A 223 4.18 -10.74 -7.87
CA PRO A 223 3.96 -12.15 -8.18
C PRO A 223 2.85 -12.31 -9.21
N LEU A 224 3.10 -13.08 -10.28
CA LEU A 224 2.16 -13.23 -11.37
C LEU A 224 1.05 -14.21 -10.98
N TYR A 225 -0.19 -13.73 -10.99
CA TYR A 225 -1.34 -14.56 -10.64
C TYR A 225 -1.57 -15.67 -11.67
N GLY A 226 -1.74 -16.90 -11.16
CA GLY A 226 -2.02 -18.07 -11.99
C GLY A 226 -0.78 -18.71 -12.61
N ILE A 227 0.42 -18.18 -12.36
CA ILE A 227 1.68 -18.83 -12.70
C ILE A 227 2.19 -19.56 -11.45
N ASN A 228 2.60 -20.81 -11.64
CA ASN A 228 3.12 -21.71 -10.61
C ASN A 228 4.10 -22.69 -11.26
N ASN A 229 4.71 -23.56 -10.45
CA ASN A 229 5.71 -24.51 -10.93
C ASN A 229 5.19 -25.51 -12.00
N ASN A 230 3.88 -25.70 -12.14
CA ASN A 230 3.31 -26.60 -13.15
C ASN A 230 3.12 -25.92 -14.51
N ASN A 231 3.19 -24.58 -14.58
CA ASN A 231 3.04 -23.81 -15.83
C ASN A 231 4.10 -22.72 -15.98
N ALA A 232 5.23 -22.84 -15.27
CA ALA A 232 6.37 -21.92 -15.36
C ALA A 232 6.91 -21.86 -16.81
N ASP A 233 6.85 -22.98 -17.54
CA ASP A 233 7.23 -23.09 -18.95
C ASP A 233 6.50 -22.10 -19.87
N ALA A 234 5.33 -21.56 -19.44
CA ALA A 234 4.63 -20.52 -20.18
C ALA A 234 5.48 -19.25 -20.34
N LEU A 235 6.39 -18.98 -19.40
CA LEU A 235 7.34 -17.87 -19.47
C LEU A 235 8.66 -18.27 -20.15
N GLN A 236 8.94 -19.56 -20.35
CA GLN A 236 10.15 -20.06 -21.02
C GLN A 236 10.04 -20.01 -22.56
N SER A 237 9.67 -18.84 -23.07
CA SER A 237 9.45 -18.64 -24.51
C SER A 237 10.20 -17.42 -25.05
N SER A 238 11.24 -16.96 -24.35
CA SER A 238 12.03 -15.79 -24.77
C SER A 238 12.60 -15.97 -26.18
N VAL A 239 13.17 -17.14 -26.50
CA VAL A 239 13.73 -17.45 -27.82
C VAL A 239 12.66 -17.41 -28.91
N GLN A 240 11.50 -18.04 -28.65
CA GLN A 240 10.40 -18.05 -29.62
C GLN A 240 9.79 -16.66 -29.84
N LEU A 241 9.77 -15.85 -28.78
CA LEU A 241 9.32 -14.46 -28.85
C LEU A 241 10.31 -13.61 -29.65
N TRP A 242 11.60 -13.73 -29.36
CA TRP A 242 12.67 -13.02 -30.06
C TRP A 242 12.77 -13.41 -31.54
N ASP A 243 12.62 -14.69 -31.88
CA ASP A 243 12.60 -15.18 -33.26
C ASP A 243 11.49 -14.55 -34.11
N ARG A 244 10.41 -14.07 -33.48
CA ARG A 244 9.26 -13.44 -34.12
C ARG A 244 9.26 -11.91 -34.01
N ASP A 245 10.17 -11.33 -33.24
CA ASP A 245 10.25 -9.89 -33.02
C ASP A 245 10.70 -9.18 -34.32
N SER A 246 10.09 -8.03 -34.62
CA SER A 246 10.43 -7.24 -35.80
C SER A 246 11.82 -6.59 -35.70
N HIS A 247 12.37 -6.45 -34.50
CA HIS A 247 13.70 -5.88 -34.24
C HIS A 247 14.80 -6.94 -34.24
N ASN A 248 14.45 -8.23 -34.33
CA ASN A 248 15.45 -9.27 -34.50
C ASN A 248 16.12 -9.10 -35.88
N PRO A 249 17.45 -8.88 -35.95
CA PRO A 249 18.14 -8.64 -37.22
C PRO A 249 18.22 -9.90 -38.10
N SER A 250 17.99 -11.07 -37.53
CA SER A 250 18.07 -12.37 -38.21
C SER A 250 16.97 -13.31 -37.73
N PRO A 251 15.69 -13.02 -38.05
CA PRO A 251 14.58 -13.79 -37.52
C PRO A 251 14.49 -15.14 -38.26
N SER A 252 14.40 -16.23 -37.49
CA SER A 252 14.25 -17.59 -38.02
C SER A 252 12.87 -17.82 -38.67
N VAL A 253 11.88 -17.00 -38.29
CA VAL A 253 10.51 -17.03 -38.76
C VAL A 253 10.15 -15.62 -39.25
N LEU A 254 9.35 -15.50 -40.31
CA LEU A 254 8.83 -14.20 -40.74
C LEU A 254 8.21 -13.48 -39.52
N PRO A 255 8.64 -12.25 -39.20
CA PRO A 255 8.13 -11.53 -38.04
C PRO A 255 6.61 -11.54 -38.08
N VAL A 256 5.98 -11.87 -36.95
CA VAL A 256 4.55 -11.65 -36.83
C VAL A 256 4.39 -10.14 -36.73
N MET A 257 4.32 -9.48 -37.88
CA MET A 257 4.03 -8.06 -37.96
C MET A 257 2.58 -7.90 -37.51
N MET A 258 2.38 -7.82 -36.19
CA MET A 258 1.11 -7.40 -35.63
C MET A 258 0.99 -5.89 -35.85
N GLU A 259 0.77 -5.50 -37.11
CA GLU A 259 0.22 -4.17 -37.37
C GLU A 259 -1.00 -4.00 -36.45
N TRP A 260 -1.23 -2.80 -35.93
CA TRP A 260 -2.44 -2.50 -35.15
C TRP A 260 -3.72 -2.95 -35.89
N LYS A 261 -3.68 -2.97 -37.23
CA LYS A 261 -4.73 -3.52 -38.10
C LYS A 261 -4.98 -5.01 -37.89
N SER A 262 -3.94 -5.80 -37.62
CA SER A 262 -4.02 -7.23 -37.26
C SER A 262 -4.69 -7.43 -35.91
N PHE A 263 -4.41 -6.58 -34.92
CA PHE A 263 -5.16 -6.58 -33.66
C PHE A 263 -6.63 -6.19 -33.87
N LEU A 264 -6.90 -5.19 -34.70
CA LEU A 264 -8.27 -4.82 -35.08
C LEU A 264 -8.98 -5.97 -35.81
N GLN A 265 -8.26 -6.71 -36.67
CA GLN A 265 -8.80 -7.88 -37.36
C GLN A 265 -9.07 -9.01 -36.38
N LEU A 266 -8.19 -9.27 -35.41
CA LEU A 266 -8.46 -10.21 -34.32
C LEU A 266 -9.71 -9.80 -33.53
N HIS A 267 -9.85 -8.51 -33.22
CA HIS A 267 -11.03 -7.97 -32.53
C HIS A 267 -12.32 -8.09 -33.36
N LYS A 268 -12.24 -7.87 -34.68
CA LYS A 268 -13.36 -8.06 -35.63
C LYS A 268 -13.70 -9.53 -35.83
N ASN A 269 -12.70 -10.40 -35.78
CA ASN A 269 -12.85 -11.83 -35.92
C ASN A 269 -13.24 -12.52 -34.60
N ASP A 270 -13.14 -11.82 -33.47
CA ASP A 270 -13.57 -12.31 -32.17
C ASP A 270 -15.06 -12.62 -32.18
N ALA A 271 -15.41 -13.84 -31.76
CA ALA A 271 -16.78 -14.27 -31.61
C ALA A 271 -17.58 -13.34 -30.68
N TYR A 272 -16.91 -12.67 -29.74
CA TYR A 272 -17.50 -11.70 -28.83
C TYR A 272 -18.09 -10.45 -29.52
N SER A 273 -17.55 -10.09 -30.70
CA SER A 273 -18.02 -8.93 -31.47
C SER A 273 -18.97 -9.32 -32.61
N ARG A 274 -19.15 -10.62 -32.88
CA ARG A 274 -20.02 -11.07 -33.96
C ARG A 274 -21.47 -11.11 -33.51
N GLN A 275 -22.33 -10.51 -34.33
CA GLN A 275 -23.77 -10.62 -34.17
C GLN A 275 -24.22 -12.01 -34.65
N THR A 276 -24.64 -12.88 -33.73
CA THR A 276 -25.09 -14.23 -34.07
C THR A 276 -26.49 -14.25 -34.70
N HIS A 277 -27.31 -13.24 -34.40
CA HIS A 277 -28.65 -13.07 -34.97
C HIS A 277 -28.94 -11.60 -35.28
N PRO A 278 -29.62 -11.30 -36.41
CA PRO A 278 -29.87 -9.92 -36.85
C PRO A 278 -30.67 -9.07 -35.84
N ASN A 279 -31.43 -9.72 -34.94
CA ASN A 279 -32.26 -9.05 -33.94
C ASN A 279 -31.65 -9.04 -32.53
N LYS A 280 -30.48 -9.64 -32.32
CA LYS A 280 -29.80 -9.69 -31.02
C LYS A 280 -28.51 -8.90 -31.08
N LEU A 281 -28.18 -8.13 -30.05
CA LEU A 281 -26.90 -7.43 -29.97
C LEU A 281 -25.75 -8.45 -29.89
N SER A 282 -24.56 -8.08 -30.33
CA SER A 282 -23.37 -8.89 -30.04
C SER A 282 -23.08 -8.89 -28.52
N PRO A 283 -22.45 -9.93 -27.96
CA PRO A 283 -22.08 -9.96 -26.54
C PRO A 283 -21.33 -8.70 -26.07
N CYS A 284 -20.44 -8.16 -26.91
CA CYS A 284 -19.76 -6.89 -26.66
C CYS A 284 -20.74 -5.71 -26.54
N GLN A 285 -21.68 -5.58 -27.47
CA GLN A 285 -22.71 -4.53 -27.44
C GLN A 285 -23.69 -4.70 -26.27
N GLU A 286 -24.01 -5.94 -25.88
CA GLU A 286 -24.81 -6.24 -24.69
C GLU A 286 -24.10 -5.76 -23.42
N ALA A 287 -22.80 -6.06 -23.28
CA ALA A 287 -21.99 -5.59 -22.16
C ALA A 287 -21.87 -4.05 -22.12
N PHE A 288 -21.63 -3.39 -23.26
CA PHE A 288 -21.63 -1.93 -23.32
C PHE A 288 -23.00 -1.31 -23.01
N SER A 289 -24.08 -1.89 -23.54
CA SER A 289 -25.45 -1.43 -23.23
C SER A 289 -25.75 -1.58 -21.75
N TRP A 290 -25.36 -2.70 -21.15
CA TRP A 290 -25.45 -2.92 -19.71
C TRP A 290 -24.66 -1.88 -18.93
N HIS A 291 -23.41 -1.60 -19.31
CA HIS A 291 -22.55 -0.62 -18.62
C HIS A 291 -23.16 0.80 -18.66
N VAL A 292 -23.69 1.23 -19.81
CA VAL A 292 -24.38 2.52 -19.93
C VAL A 292 -25.63 2.56 -19.06
N ARG A 293 -26.45 1.49 -19.04
CA ARG A 293 -27.61 1.40 -18.14
C ARG A 293 -27.18 1.47 -16.68
N ALA A 294 -26.12 0.77 -16.30
CA ALA A 294 -25.59 0.79 -14.94
C ALA A 294 -25.14 2.18 -14.51
N ILE A 295 -24.46 2.93 -15.39
CA ILE A 295 -24.11 4.33 -15.15
C ILE A 295 -25.38 5.16 -14.93
N LEU A 296 -26.38 5.05 -15.81
CA LEU A 296 -27.62 5.84 -15.69
C LEU A 296 -28.37 5.54 -14.38
N VAL A 297 -28.54 4.27 -14.05
CA VAL A 297 -29.26 3.83 -12.83
C VAL A 297 -28.53 4.27 -11.56
N ASN A 298 -27.20 4.18 -11.54
CA ASN A 298 -26.41 4.49 -10.34
C ASN A 298 -26.13 5.99 -10.17
N GLN A 299 -26.04 6.75 -11.27
CA GLN A 299 -25.61 8.16 -11.24
C GLN A 299 -26.75 9.17 -11.45
N VAL A 300 -27.90 8.75 -11.98
CA VAL A 300 -29.01 9.66 -12.30
C VAL A 300 -30.24 9.29 -11.45
N GLU A 301 -30.65 10.20 -10.56
CA GLU A 301 -31.74 9.99 -9.60
C GLU A 301 -33.03 9.48 -10.26
N GLY A 302 -33.36 10.04 -11.44
CA GLY A 302 -34.54 9.66 -12.22
C GLY A 302 -34.58 8.19 -12.66
N PHE A 303 -33.45 7.48 -12.64
CA PHE A 303 -33.35 6.08 -13.07
C PHE A 303 -33.15 5.09 -11.92
N LYS A 304 -33.05 5.53 -10.66
CA LYS A 304 -32.86 4.63 -9.50
C LYS A 304 -33.96 3.59 -9.30
N HIS A 305 -35.17 3.85 -9.81
CA HIS A 305 -36.25 2.87 -9.74
C HIS A 305 -35.97 1.59 -10.55
N PHE A 306 -35.04 1.65 -11.52
CA PHE A 306 -34.59 0.50 -12.32
C PHE A 306 -33.48 -0.33 -11.64
N THR A 307 -33.04 -0.01 -10.42
CA THR A 307 -31.99 -0.80 -9.73
C THR A 307 -32.36 -2.27 -9.59
N LYS A 308 -33.64 -2.60 -9.42
CA LYS A 308 -34.11 -3.99 -9.34
C LYS A 308 -34.14 -4.70 -10.70
N GLU A 309 -34.15 -3.94 -11.80
CA GLU A 309 -34.18 -4.46 -13.18
C GLU A 309 -32.77 -4.54 -13.78
N LEU A 310 -31.79 -3.83 -13.18
CA LEU A 310 -30.39 -3.91 -13.53
C LEU A 310 -29.80 -5.23 -12.98
N ASN A 311 -29.94 -6.30 -13.76
CA ASN A 311 -29.30 -7.59 -13.48
C ASN A 311 -27.77 -7.47 -13.49
N GLU A 312 -27.05 -8.53 -13.10
CA GLU A 312 -25.60 -8.60 -13.29
C GLU A 312 -25.23 -8.70 -14.79
N PRO A 313 -24.06 -8.20 -15.20
CA PRO A 313 -23.61 -8.33 -16.59
C PRO A 313 -23.27 -9.78 -16.90
N ASP A 314 -23.53 -10.21 -18.13
CA ASP A 314 -23.10 -11.51 -18.61
C ASP A 314 -21.56 -11.62 -18.51
N THR A 315 -21.09 -12.61 -17.75
CA THR A 315 -19.67 -12.79 -17.51
C THR A 315 -19.01 -13.58 -18.64
N VAL A 316 -18.16 -12.92 -19.42
CA VAL A 316 -17.31 -13.59 -20.41
C VAL A 316 -15.87 -13.62 -19.92
N LYS A 317 -15.34 -14.83 -19.69
CA LYS A 317 -13.97 -15.07 -19.19
C LYS A 317 -13.63 -14.19 -18.00
N ARG A 318 -14.45 -14.28 -16.93
CA ARG A 318 -14.27 -13.51 -15.70
C ARG A 318 -12.82 -13.62 -15.22
N ILE A 319 -12.12 -12.49 -15.13
CA ILE A 319 -10.81 -12.42 -14.49
C ILE A 319 -11.04 -12.74 -13.01
N PRO A 320 -10.38 -13.76 -12.45
CA PRO A 320 -10.52 -14.08 -11.05
C PRO A 320 -10.10 -12.90 -10.18
N LEU A 321 -11.00 -12.45 -9.31
CA LEU A 321 -10.67 -11.43 -8.33
C LEU A 321 -9.69 -12.04 -7.34
N HIS A 322 -8.53 -11.41 -7.22
CA HIS A 322 -7.52 -11.78 -6.24
C HIS A 322 -6.90 -10.51 -5.66
N LYS A 323 -6.44 -10.59 -4.41
CA LYS A 323 -5.66 -9.50 -3.82
C LYS A 323 -4.25 -9.59 -4.39
N THR A 324 -3.83 -8.57 -5.11
CA THR A 324 -2.45 -8.48 -5.61
C THR A 324 -1.51 -8.26 -4.43
N THR A 325 -0.54 -9.17 -4.29
CA THR A 325 0.58 -9.01 -3.36
C THR A 325 1.65 -8.16 -4.03
N GLN A 326 2.27 -7.26 -3.26
CA GLN A 326 3.34 -6.39 -3.73
C GLN A 326 4.49 -6.48 -2.75
N ILE A 327 5.71 -6.60 -3.27
CA ILE A 327 6.93 -6.61 -2.44
C ILE A 327 7.75 -5.38 -2.83
N PRO A 328 7.82 -4.35 -1.97
CA PRO A 328 8.51 -3.11 -2.32
C PRO A 328 10.00 -3.37 -2.51
N CYS A 329 10.56 -2.87 -3.61
CA CYS A 329 11.99 -2.87 -3.86
C CYS A 329 12.69 -1.73 -3.11
N GLN A 330 14.01 -1.80 -3.02
CA GLN A 330 14.80 -0.66 -2.55
C GLN A 330 14.67 0.49 -3.55
N ALA A 331 14.37 1.68 -3.04
CA ALA A 331 14.36 2.89 -3.84
C ALA A 331 15.76 3.18 -4.42
N MET A 332 15.79 3.68 -5.64
CA MET A 332 17.01 3.91 -6.40
C MET A 332 17.16 5.41 -6.66
N ASP A 333 18.34 5.96 -6.36
CA ASP A 333 18.70 7.34 -6.73
C ASP A 333 19.09 7.40 -8.22
N ILE A 334 18.15 6.99 -9.08
CA ILE A 334 18.30 6.92 -10.52
C ILE A 334 17.14 7.68 -11.12
N LYS A 335 17.45 8.55 -12.09
CA LYS A 335 16.45 9.34 -12.82
C LYS A 335 15.99 8.59 -14.06
N GLN A 336 14.75 8.13 -14.08
CA GLN A 336 14.16 7.41 -15.21
C GLN A 336 13.70 8.34 -16.35
N SER A 337 14.48 9.37 -16.69
CA SER A 337 14.13 10.32 -17.77
C SER A 337 14.92 10.09 -19.06
N THR A 338 15.81 9.09 -19.08
CA THR A 338 16.62 8.73 -20.25
C THR A 338 16.57 7.22 -20.47
N PRO A 339 16.86 6.74 -21.69
CA PRO A 339 17.05 5.31 -21.95
C PRO A 339 18.11 4.69 -21.03
N ASP A 340 19.24 5.37 -20.81
CA ASP A 340 20.31 4.91 -19.93
C ASP A 340 19.84 4.77 -18.47
N GLY A 341 19.06 5.74 -17.97
CA GLY A 341 18.48 5.67 -16.63
C GLY A 341 17.47 4.53 -16.49
N ASN A 342 16.70 4.22 -17.55
CA ASN A 342 15.84 3.03 -17.56
C ASN A 342 16.67 1.74 -17.48
N ILE A 343 17.76 1.63 -18.25
CA ILE A 343 18.65 0.45 -18.21
C ILE A 343 19.26 0.29 -16.82
N GLU A 344 19.73 1.39 -16.21
CA GLU A 344 20.32 1.37 -14.87
C GLU A 344 19.30 0.94 -13.80
N VAL A 345 18.04 1.39 -13.90
CA VAL A 345 16.96 0.90 -13.04
C VAL A 345 16.76 -0.60 -13.20
N LEU A 346 16.67 -1.10 -14.44
CA LEU A 346 16.46 -2.53 -14.68
C LEU A 346 17.61 -3.39 -14.13
N ASN A 347 18.85 -2.98 -14.37
CA ASN A 347 20.03 -3.67 -13.82
C ASN A 347 20.01 -3.69 -12.29
N SER A 348 19.63 -2.58 -11.65
CA SER A 348 19.47 -2.51 -10.19
C SER A 348 18.36 -3.45 -9.71
N LEU A 349 17.22 -3.52 -10.40
CA LEU A 349 16.11 -4.42 -10.05
C LEU A 349 16.48 -5.89 -10.21
N PHE A 350 17.19 -6.25 -11.28
CA PHE A 350 17.69 -7.61 -11.50
C PHE A 350 18.67 -8.03 -10.42
N ARG A 351 19.60 -7.15 -10.06
CA ARG A 351 20.54 -7.37 -8.94
C ARG A 351 19.84 -7.50 -7.60
N GLN A 352 18.82 -6.68 -7.33
CA GLN A 352 18.00 -6.81 -6.12
C GLN A 352 17.23 -8.16 -6.11
N GLY A 353 16.74 -8.58 -7.28
CA GLY A 353 16.06 -9.86 -7.51
C GLY A 353 16.95 -11.09 -7.47
N GLY A 354 18.27 -10.93 -7.62
CA GLY A 354 19.20 -12.05 -7.74
C GLY A 354 18.97 -12.85 -9.03
N ILE A 355 18.80 -12.13 -10.15
CA ILE A 355 18.73 -12.66 -11.51
C ILE A 355 19.72 -11.89 -12.38
N SER A 356 20.38 -12.58 -13.32
CA SER A 356 21.35 -11.98 -14.24
C SER A 356 21.60 -12.93 -15.42
N ASP A 357 22.27 -12.44 -16.46
CA ASP A 357 22.72 -13.24 -17.60
C ASP A 357 24.05 -13.94 -17.21
N PRO A 358 24.17 -15.27 -17.35
CA PRO A 358 25.41 -16.00 -17.10
C PRO A 358 26.64 -15.51 -17.87
N CYS A 359 26.45 -14.75 -18.95
CA CYS A 359 27.53 -14.14 -19.73
C CYS A 359 28.06 -12.85 -19.10
N GLU A 360 27.35 -12.24 -18.14
CA GLU A 360 27.79 -11.04 -17.45
C GLU A 360 28.87 -11.37 -16.42
N SER A 361 29.86 -10.49 -16.29
CA SER A 361 30.96 -10.67 -15.32
C SER A 361 30.50 -10.59 -13.86
N GLU A 362 29.31 -10.07 -13.60
CA GLU A 362 28.74 -9.90 -12.26
C GLU A 362 27.86 -11.09 -11.83
N PHE A 363 27.66 -12.09 -12.70
CA PHE A 363 26.83 -13.26 -12.41
C PHE A 363 27.43 -14.09 -11.26
N ASP A 364 26.68 -14.18 -10.15
CA ASP A 364 27.06 -15.00 -9.01
C ASP A 364 26.42 -16.39 -9.12
N VAL A 365 27.19 -17.41 -9.47
CA VAL A 365 26.69 -18.79 -9.65
C VAL A 365 25.98 -19.35 -8.41
N GLU A 366 26.33 -18.87 -7.20
CA GLU A 366 25.69 -19.33 -5.96
C GLU A 366 24.37 -18.58 -5.67
N HIS A 367 24.23 -17.36 -6.17
CA HIS A 367 23.15 -16.46 -5.77
C HIS A 367 22.26 -15.98 -6.92
N ASP A 368 22.64 -16.10 -8.18
CA ASP A 368 21.85 -15.60 -9.30
C ASP A 368 21.19 -16.73 -10.06
N VAL A 369 19.99 -16.45 -10.57
CA VAL A 369 19.25 -17.35 -11.46
C VAL A 369 19.35 -16.83 -12.89
N ASP A 370 19.67 -17.74 -13.82
CA ASP A 370 19.72 -17.46 -15.25
C ASP A 370 18.33 -17.10 -15.78
N MET A 371 18.24 -15.91 -16.37
CA MET A 371 17.01 -15.37 -16.93
C MET A 371 16.88 -15.50 -18.45
N LEU A 372 17.90 -16.00 -19.17
CA LEU A 372 17.98 -15.92 -20.64
C LEU A 372 16.78 -16.57 -21.36
N GLU A 373 16.30 -17.71 -20.87
CA GLU A 373 15.19 -18.44 -21.48
C GLU A 373 13.80 -17.91 -21.07
N HIS A 374 13.73 -17.00 -20.10
CA HIS A 374 12.48 -16.58 -19.47
C HIS A 374 12.05 -15.17 -19.90
N ILE A 375 10.74 -14.98 -20.01
CA ILE A 375 10.11 -13.67 -20.21
C ILE A 375 9.89 -13.02 -18.84
N ILE A 376 10.54 -11.89 -18.61
CA ILE A 376 10.33 -11.06 -17.43
C ILE A 376 9.39 -9.91 -17.79
N LEU A 377 8.28 -9.80 -17.06
CA LEU A 377 7.33 -8.72 -17.26
C LEU A 377 7.79 -7.47 -16.50
N ILE A 378 7.88 -6.36 -17.22
CA ILE A 378 8.34 -5.08 -16.69
C ILE A 378 7.27 -4.04 -16.99
N HIS A 379 6.74 -3.43 -15.93
CA HIS A 379 5.81 -2.33 -15.98
C HIS A 379 6.53 -1.05 -15.54
N GLY A 380 6.57 -0.06 -16.42
CA GLY A 380 7.15 1.22 -16.07
C GLY A 380 6.94 2.22 -17.18
N ASN A 381 7.14 3.50 -16.85
CA ASN A 381 7.14 4.55 -17.85
C ASN A 381 8.45 4.51 -18.64
N LEU A 382 8.55 3.61 -19.62
CA LEU A 382 9.74 3.46 -20.47
C LEU A 382 10.01 4.67 -21.40
N LEU A 383 9.39 5.82 -21.13
CA LEU A 383 9.23 6.96 -22.01
C LEU A 383 8.56 6.48 -23.31
N THR A 384 7.28 6.81 -23.49
CA THR A 384 6.68 6.80 -24.82
C THR A 384 7.57 7.67 -25.72
N LYS A 385 8.39 7.02 -26.56
CA LYS A 385 8.97 7.70 -27.73
C LYS A 385 7.79 8.31 -28.48
N GLU A 386 7.79 9.63 -28.59
CA GLU A 386 7.10 10.32 -29.69
C GLU A 386 7.76 9.95 -31.03
#